data_AF-A0A7C1I2B9-F1
#
_entry.id   AF-A0A7C1I2B9-F1
#
_cell.length_a   1.000
_cell.length_b   1.000
_cell.length_c   1.000
_cell.angle_alpha   90.00
_cell.angle_beta   90.00
_cell.angle_gamma   90.00
#
_symmetry.space_group_name_H-M   'P 1'
#
loop_
_entity.id
_entity.type
_entity.pdbx_description
1 polymer ?
#
loop_
_entity_poly.entity_id
_entity_poly.type
_entity_poly.pdbx_seq_one_letter_code
_entity_poly.pdbx_strand_id
1 'polypeptide(L)'
;MTARRGLFTLEAVWVLFLLPMLFFLTSPEPAPIIPQETVEITHDLAQLYLYGHPPSSLPDLKGHFTVWINADQFFPCPYTFRYCTSRFIPLSSNPHQLQEARICAAACST
;
A
#
# COMPACT_ATOMS: atom_id res chain seq x y z
N MET A 1 -60.29 -6.24 9.12
CA MET A 1 -59.47 -5.88 7.95
C MET A 1 -58.20 -5.18 8.41
N THR A 2 -57.15 -5.90 8.82
CA THR A 2 -55.94 -5.30 9.42
C THR A 2 -54.64 -6.05 9.10
N ALA A 3 -54.63 -6.96 8.13
CA ALA A 3 -53.41 -7.73 7.79
C ALA A 3 -52.51 -7.05 6.74
N ARG A 4 -53.03 -6.10 5.95
CA ARG A 4 -52.29 -5.52 4.80
C ARG A 4 -51.30 -4.42 5.17
N ARG A 5 -51.39 -3.81 6.36
CA ARG A 5 -50.53 -2.67 6.76
C ARG A 5 -49.18 -3.10 7.35
N GLY A 6 -49.11 -4.29 7.97
CA GLY A 6 -47.88 -4.81 8.59
C GLY A 6 -46.87 -5.42 7.61
N LEU A 7 -47.34 -5.99 6.50
CA LEU A 7 -46.44 -6.50 5.44
C LEU A 7 -45.66 -5.37 4.78
N PHE A 8 -46.31 -4.24 4.51
CA PHE A 8 -45.70 -3.11 3.81
C PHE A 8 -44.55 -2.48 4.61
N THR A 9 -44.69 -2.42 5.94
CA THR A 9 -43.62 -1.94 6.83
C THR A 9 -42.44 -2.90 6.90
N LEU A 10 -42.67 -4.22 6.80
CA LEU A 10 -41.60 -5.21 6.82
C LEU A 10 -40.80 -5.20 5.52
N GLU A 11 -41.49 -5.10 4.38
CA GLU A 11 -40.89 -4.98 3.04
C GLU A 11 -40.07 -3.69 2.91
N ALA A 12 -40.60 -2.56 3.39
CA ALA A 12 -39.88 -1.29 3.37
C ALA A 12 -38.59 -1.32 4.20
N VAL A 13 -38.60 -1.98 5.36
CA VAL A 13 -37.39 -2.19 6.18
C VAL A 13 -36.39 -3.06 5.43
N TRP A 14 -36.84 -4.13 4.79
CA TRP A 14 -35.98 -5.02 4.02
C TRP A 14 -35.30 -4.30 2.85
N VAL A 15 -36.04 -3.48 2.11
CA VAL A 15 -35.50 -2.64 1.02
C VAL A 15 -34.50 -1.61 1.54
N LEU A 16 -34.74 -1.02 2.71
CA LEU A 16 -33.84 -0.04 3.35
C LEU A 16 -32.48 -0.67 3.73
N PHE A 17 -32.45 -1.96 4.06
CA PHE A 17 -31.21 -2.69 4.32
C PHE A 17 -30.56 -3.25 3.06
N LEU A 18 -31.32 -3.67 2.04
CA LEU A 18 -30.72 -4.23 0.83
C LEU A 18 -30.15 -3.22 -0.13
N LEU A 19 -30.80 -2.08 -0.33
CA LEU A 19 -30.30 -1.08 -1.31
C LEU A 19 -28.87 -0.63 -1.00
N PRO A 20 -28.51 -0.27 0.25
CA PRO A 20 -27.13 0.08 0.60
C PRO A 20 -26.17 -1.09 0.38
N MET A 21 -26.59 -2.32 0.70
CA MET A 21 -25.75 -3.50 0.54
C MET A 21 -25.49 -3.83 -0.95
N LEU A 22 -26.52 -3.72 -1.79
CA LEU A 22 -26.40 -3.89 -3.24
C LEU A 22 -25.55 -2.79 -3.85
N PHE A 23 -25.68 -1.55 -3.39
CA PHE A 23 -24.84 -0.44 -3.84
C PHE A 23 -23.37 -0.65 -3.44
N PHE A 24 -23.10 -1.15 -2.23
CA PHE A 24 -21.76 -1.52 -1.79
C PHE A 24 -21.16 -2.64 -2.66
N LEU A 25 -21.93 -3.69 -2.95
CA LEU A 25 -21.47 -4.83 -3.76
C LEU A 25 -21.28 -4.49 -5.24
N THR A 26 -22.04 -3.52 -5.76
CA THR A 26 -21.96 -3.08 -7.16
C THR A 26 -21.05 -1.88 -7.35
N SER A 27 -20.58 -1.25 -6.26
CA SER A 27 -19.60 -0.18 -6.35
C SER A 27 -18.31 -0.77 -6.89
N PRO A 28 -17.88 -0.38 -8.10
CA PRO A 28 -16.60 -0.78 -8.63
C PRO A 28 -15.57 0.11 -7.93
N GLU A 29 -15.27 -0.18 -6.67
CA GLU A 29 -13.99 0.26 -6.15
C GLU A 29 -12.96 -0.61 -6.87
N PRO A 30 -12.13 -0.04 -7.76
CA PRO A 30 -10.95 -0.77 -8.19
C PRO A 30 -10.15 -0.97 -6.91
N ALA A 31 -10.19 -2.19 -6.35
CA ALA A 31 -9.18 -2.59 -5.40
C ALA A 31 -7.86 -2.17 -6.04
N PRO A 32 -7.07 -1.29 -5.40
CA PRO A 32 -5.84 -0.80 -6.01
C PRO A 32 -5.06 -2.05 -6.40
N ILE A 33 -4.85 -2.25 -7.71
CA ILE A 33 -4.06 -3.37 -8.19
C ILE A 33 -2.66 -3.03 -7.70
N ILE A 34 -2.32 -3.54 -6.53
CA ILE A 34 -1.00 -3.36 -5.96
C ILE A 34 -0.08 -4.16 -6.88
N PRO A 35 0.82 -3.50 -7.64
CA PRO A 35 1.77 -4.22 -8.47
C PRO A 35 2.63 -5.07 -7.54
N GLN A 36 2.41 -6.39 -7.59
CA GLN A 36 3.05 -7.36 -6.70
C GLN A 36 4.58 -7.22 -6.73
N GLU A 37 5.14 -6.99 -7.92
CA GLU A 37 6.56 -6.73 -8.12
C GLU A 37 7.07 -5.52 -7.31
N THR A 38 6.31 -4.41 -7.23
CA THR A 38 6.74 -3.24 -6.44
C THR A 38 6.76 -3.55 -4.94
N VAL A 39 5.83 -4.39 -4.46
CA VAL A 39 5.81 -4.83 -3.06
C VAL A 39 6.99 -5.72 -2.74
N GLU A 40 7.25 -6.72 -3.58
CA GLU A 40 8.39 -7.64 -3.45
C GLU A 40 9.71 -6.87 -3.44
N ILE A 41 9.93 -6.00 -4.43
CA ILE A 41 11.13 -5.15 -4.52
C ILE A 41 11.27 -4.24 -3.29
N THR A 42 10.17 -3.69 -2.75
CA THR A 42 10.24 -2.86 -1.54
C THR A 42 10.66 -3.68 -0.32
N HIS A 43 10.19 -4.92 -0.19
CA HIS A 43 10.58 -5.81 0.91
C HIS A 43 12.03 -6.26 0.78
N ASP A 44 12.49 -6.59 -0.43
CA ASP A 44 13.88 -6.95 -0.70
C ASP A 44 14.83 -5.78 -0.44
N LEU A 45 14.47 -4.57 -0.88
CA LEU A 45 15.20 -3.34 -0.57
C LEU A 45 15.30 -3.10 0.93
N ALA A 46 14.20 -3.29 1.66
CA ALA A 46 14.18 -3.11 3.10
C ALA A 46 15.11 -4.11 3.81
N GLN A 47 15.21 -5.33 3.28
CA GLN A 47 16.13 -6.36 3.77
C GLN A 47 17.60 -6.04 3.42
N LEU A 48 17.88 -5.60 2.20
CA LEU A 48 19.23 -5.18 1.79
C LEU A 48 19.73 -4.00 2.63
N TYR A 49 18.84 -3.03 2.89
CA TYR A 49 19.17 -1.89 3.72
C TYR A 49 19.47 -2.29 5.17
N LEU A 50 18.77 -3.30 5.71
CA LEU A 50 19.09 -3.89 7.02
C LEU A 50 20.49 -4.51 7.06
N TYR A 51 20.96 -5.09 5.95
CA TYR A 51 22.33 -5.62 5.83
C TYR A 51 23.39 -4.56 5.51
N GLY A 52 23.02 -3.27 5.46
CA GLY A 52 23.96 -2.18 5.19
C GLY A 52 24.24 -1.95 3.71
N HIS A 53 23.40 -2.46 2.80
CA HIS A 53 23.48 -2.17 1.37
C HIS A 53 22.49 -1.05 1.01
N PRO A 54 22.96 0.19 0.80
CA PRO A 54 22.10 1.31 0.45
C PRO A 54 21.62 1.20 -1.01
N PRO A 55 20.49 1.84 -1.39
CA PRO A 55 20.00 1.84 -2.78
C PRO A 55 21.03 2.34 -3.79
N SER A 56 21.95 3.22 -3.37
CA SER A 56 23.03 3.75 -4.19
C SER A 56 24.03 2.68 -4.68
N SER A 57 24.12 1.53 -4.00
CA SER A 57 24.96 0.41 -4.44
C SER A 57 24.28 -0.51 -5.46
N LEU A 58 23.03 -0.23 -5.84
CA LEU A 58 22.21 -1.04 -6.74
C LEU A 58 21.84 -0.22 -8.00
N PRO A 59 22.79 -0.04 -8.93
CA PRO A 59 22.56 0.79 -10.13
C PRO A 59 21.45 0.24 -11.04
N ASP A 60 21.18 -1.07 -10.98
CA ASP A 60 20.19 -1.75 -11.82
C ASP A 60 18.75 -1.28 -11.55
N LEU A 61 18.48 -0.70 -10.37
CA LEU A 61 17.17 -0.13 -10.04
C LEU A 61 16.94 1.22 -10.74
N LYS A 62 18.00 1.90 -11.18
CA LYS A 62 17.91 3.24 -11.76
C LYS A 62 17.16 3.20 -13.09
N GLY A 63 16.06 3.96 -13.17
CA GLY A 63 15.21 4.03 -14.36
C GLY A 63 14.07 3.02 -14.37
N HIS A 64 14.11 2.02 -13.48
CA HIS A 64 13.01 1.07 -13.26
C HIS A 64 12.22 1.39 -12.00
N PHE A 65 12.90 1.85 -10.94
CA PHE A 65 12.30 2.20 -9.67
C PHE A 65 12.84 3.51 -9.13
N THR A 66 11.99 4.26 -8.43
CA THR A 66 12.41 5.32 -7.50
C THR A 66 12.20 4.83 -6.07
N VAL A 67 13.16 5.11 -5.20
CA VAL A 67 13.22 4.57 -3.83
C VAL A 67 13.32 5.72 -2.83
N TRP A 68 12.69 5.58 -1.67
CA TRP A 68 12.83 6.53 -0.56
C TRP A 68 13.23 5.83 0.72
N ILE A 69 14.15 6.41 1.47
CA ILE A 69 14.51 5.99 2.83
C ILE A 69 14.42 7.21 3.73
N ASN A 70 13.56 7.19 4.75
CA ASN A 70 13.43 8.28 5.73
C ASN A 70 13.26 9.69 5.14
N ALA A 71 12.62 9.77 3.96
CA ALA A 71 12.41 10.96 3.11
C ALA A 71 13.50 11.27 2.08
N ASP A 72 14.69 10.67 2.18
CA ASP A 72 15.72 10.79 1.15
C ASP A 72 15.31 9.99 -0.10
N GLN A 73 15.22 10.68 -1.24
CA GLN A 73 14.86 10.08 -2.51
C GLN A 73 16.08 9.63 -3.30
N PHE A 74 16.00 8.44 -3.87
CA PHE A 74 16.96 7.85 -4.78
C PHE A 74 16.30 7.59 -6.13
N PHE A 75 17.06 7.80 -7.21
CA PHE A 75 16.65 7.52 -8.60
C PHE A 75 15.31 8.16 -8.99
N PRO A 76 15.20 9.50 -9.03
CA PRO A 76 13.93 10.15 -9.33
C PRO A 76 13.40 9.78 -10.72
N CYS A 77 12.13 9.40 -10.79
CA CYS A 77 11.40 9.12 -12.02
C CYS A 77 9.89 9.38 -11.83
N PRO A 78 9.12 9.58 -12.92
CA PRO A 78 7.67 9.63 -12.82
C PRO A 78 7.11 8.26 -12.40
N TYR A 79 6.10 8.23 -11.54
CA TYR A 79 5.47 7.00 -11.05
C TYR A 79 3.98 7.22 -10.78
N THR A 80 3.19 6.16 -10.83
CA THR A 80 1.74 6.18 -10.55
C THR A 80 1.40 5.57 -9.21
N PHE A 81 2.21 4.61 -8.74
CA PHE A 81 1.98 3.88 -7.50
C PHE A 81 3.25 3.81 -6.66
N ARG A 82 3.13 4.07 -5.36
CA ARG A 82 4.21 3.98 -4.37
C ARG A 82 3.78 3.08 -3.24
N TYR A 83 4.62 2.10 -2.91
CA TYR A 83 4.46 1.26 -1.74
C TYR A 83 5.52 1.60 -0.69
N CYS A 84 5.16 1.46 0.58
CA CYS A 84 6.04 1.74 1.70
C CYS A 84 5.94 0.62 2.74
N THR A 85 7.09 0.22 3.27
CA THR A 85 7.21 -0.63 4.45
C THR A 85 8.07 0.08 5.50
N SER A 86 7.92 -0.29 6.77
CA SER A 86 8.87 0.07 7.80
C SER A 86 9.70 -1.13 8.24
N ARG A 87 10.92 -0.84 8.69
CA ARG A 87 11.85 -1.79 9.32
C ARG A 87 12.59 -1.11 10.46
N PHE A 88 12.88 -1.86 11.51
CA PHE A 88 13.78 -1.43 12.57
C PHE A 88 15.21 -1.80 12.19
N ILE A 89 16.08 -0.80 12.08
CA ILE A 89 17.48 -0.97 11.67
C ILE A 89 18.39 -0.55 12.82
N PRO A 90 19.47 -1.28 13.10
CA PRO A 90 20.48 -0.82 14.06
C PRO A 90 21.08 0.52 13.63
N LEU A 91 21.23 1.45 14.56
CA LEU A 91 21.93 2.70 14.27
C LEU A 91 23.42 2.41 14.03
N SER A 92 23.99 3.04 13.00
CA SER A 92 25.44 2.99 12.74
C SER A 92 26.27 3.50 13.92
N SER A 93 25.71 4.36 14.78
CA SER A 93 26.38 4.89 15.98
C SER A 93 26.26 3.98 17.21
N ASN A 94 25.24 3.12 17.28
CA ASN A 94 25.06 2.18 18.39
C ASN A 94 24.21 0.97 17.94
N PRO A 95 24.82 -0.21 17.77
CA PRO A 95 24.14 -1.40 17.24
C PRO A 95 23.07 -1.97 18.19
N HIS A 96 23.05 -1.55 19.46
CA HIS A 96 22.01 -1.94 20.42
C HIS A 96 20.76 -1.05 20.36
N GLN A 97 20.84 0.08 19.67
CA GLN A 97 19.72 0.98 19.48
C GLN A 97 19.12 0.76 18.10
N LEU A 98 17.81 0.51 18.05
CA LEU A 98 17.06 0.32 16.81
C LEU A 98 16.37 1.63 16.43
N GLN A 99 16.48 2.03 15.17
CA GLN A 99 15.74 3.15 14.58
C GLN A 99 14.70 2.59 13.60
N GLU A 100 13.47 3.05 13.70
CA GLU A 100 12.50 2.79 12.64
C GLU A 100 12.88 3.58 11.40
N ALA A 101 13.06 2.86 10.29
CA ALA A 101 13.21 3.46 8.99
C ALA A 101 12.03 3.11 8.10
N ARG A 102 11.59 4.12 7.36
CA ARG A 102 10.55 3.98 6.34
C ARG A 102 11.21 3.83 4.98
N ILE A 103 11.05 2.65 4.37
CA ILE A 103 11.54 2.33 3.04
C ILE A 103 10.34 2.29 2.09
N CYS A 104 10.42 3.01 0.99
CA CYS A 104 9.39 2.99 -0.05
C CYS A 104 10.00 2.76 -1.42
N ALA A 105 9.29 2.07 -2.30
CA ALA A 105 9.62 2.00 -3.71
C ALA A 105 8.39 2.29 -4.58
N ALA A 106 8.64 2.82 -5.76
CA ALA A 106 7.65 3.02 -6.80
C ALA A 106 8.25 2.62 -8.14
N ALA A 107 7.51 1.84 -8.93
CA ALA A 107 7.90 1.52 -10.29
C ALA A 107 7.77 2.78 -11.17
N CYS A 108 8.80 3.05 -11.98
CA CYS A 108 8.79 4.16 -12.91
C CYS A 108 7.74 3.93 -14.00
N SER A 109 6.88 4.92 -14.25
CA SER A 109 5.99 4.89 -15.42
C SER A 109 6.85 5.07 -16.67
N THR A 110 6.78 4.10 -17.59
CA THR A 110 7.44 4.16 -18.90
C THR A 110 6.82 5.22 -19.80
#